data_AF-A0A450TCP9-F1
#
_entry.id   AF-A0A450TCP9-F1
#
_cell.length_a   1.000
_cell.length_b   1.000
_cell.length_c   1.000
_cell.angle_alpha   90.00
_cell.angle_beta   90.00
_cell.angle_gamma   90.00
#
_symmetry.space_group_name_H-M   'P 1'
#
loop_
_entity.id
_entity.type
_entity.pdbx_description
1 polymer ?
#
loop_
_entity_poly.entity_id
_entity_poly.type
_entity_poly.pdbx_seq_one_letter_code
_entity_poly.pdbx_strand_id
1 'polypeptide(L)'
;MILLDTCALLWLASGGGKLSESALERIDLSSTVHISAISGFEVSMKYQKELGDREAVQPLIQAVSDSSQYDRRRAVAALEKLGDKRAIPVLSKAAESDRDSKVRNAATKALNKLEG
;
A
#
# COMPACT_ATOMS: atom_id res chain seq x y z
N MET A 1 15.56 -5.10 14.89
CA MET A 1 14.69 -5.22 13.71
C MET A 1 13.25 -5.30 14.18
N ILE A 2 12.41 -4.31 13.85
CA ILE A 2 10.97 -4.32 14.16
C ILE A 2 10.25 -4.29 12.82
N LEU A 3 9.42 -5.28 12.54
CA LEU A 3 8.54 -5.32 11.37
C LEU A 3 7.13 -5.04 11.87
N LEU A 4 6.59 -3.86 11.54
CA LEU A 4 5.21 -3.51 11.84
C LEU A 4 4.36 -3.76 10.59
N ASP A 5 3.33 -4.59 10.72
CA ASP A 5 2.37 -4.80 9.63
C ASP A 5 1.43 -3.59 9.49
N THR A 6 0.74 -3.53 8.35
CA THR A 6 -0.11 -2.40 7.95
C THR A 6 -1.26 -2.14 8.93
N CYS A 7 -1.73 -3.17 9.62
CA CYS A 7 -2.79 -3.02 10.64
C CYS A 7 -2.23 -2.34 11.89
N ALA A 8 -1.02 -2.70 12.32
CA ALA A 8 -0.34 -2.01 13.41
C ALA A 8 -0.13 -0.52 13.08
N LEU A 9 0.41 -0.16 11.91
CA LEU A 9 0.66 1.25 11.58
C LEU A 9 -0.62 2.09 11.45
N LEU A 10 -1.68 1.56 10.82
CA LEU A 10 -2.94 2.28 10.69
C LEU A 10 -3.68 2.41 12.02
N TRP A 11 -3.67 1.36 12.86
CA TRP A 11 -4.28 1.39 14.19
C TRP A 11 -3.53 2.35 15.13
N LEU A 12 -2.20 2.42 15.02
CA LEU A 12 -1.36 3.40 15.72
C LEU A 12 -1.60 4.84 15.21
N ALA A 13 -1.67 5.05 13.90
CA ALA A 13 -1.89 6.38 13.28
C ALA A 13 -3.35 6.89 13.38
N SER A 14 -4.30 6.02 13.75
CA SER A 14 -5.71 6.36 13.99
C SER A 14 -6.08 6.39 15.48
N GLY A 15 -5.11 6.18 16.37
CA GLY A 15 -5.29 6.32 17.82
C GLY A 15 -5.98 5.14 18.52
N GLY A 16 -6.04 3.97 17.89
CA GLY A 16 -6.74 2.78 18.40
C GLY A 16 -6.09 2.09 19.60
N GLY A 17 -4.82 2.39 19.90
CA GLY A 17 -4.12 2.04 21.13
C GLY A 17 -2.65 2.41 21.00
N LYS A 18 -2.12 3.13 21.99
CA LYS A 18 -0.82 3.80 21.92
C LYS A 18 0.32 2.78 21.87
N LEU A 19 1.36 3.05 21.07
CA LEU A 19 2.66 2.39 21.25
C LEU A 19 3.11 2.59 22.70
N SER A 20 3.76 1.57 23.29
CA SER A 20 4.42 1.76 24.58
C SER A 20 5.48 2.85 24.45
N GLU A 21 5.75 3.61 25.51
CA GLU A 21 6.83 4.62 25.52
C GLU A 21 8.16 4.00 25.07
N SER A 22 8.44 2.76 25.49
CA SER A 22 9.62 2.01 25.06
C SER A 22 9.68 1.69 23.57
N ALA A 23 8.53 1.53 22.91
CA ALA A 23 8.48 1.31 21.47
C ALA A 23 8.66 2.63 20.70
N LEU A 24 8.11 3.73 21.22
CA LEU A 24 8.32 5.07 20.66
C LEU A 24 9.78 5.50 20.77
N GLU A 25 10.40 5.34 21.94
CA GLU A 25 11.80 5.66 22.16
C GLU A 25 12.72 4.86 21.23
N ARG A 26 12.43 3.57 21.01
CA ARG A 26 13.18 2.74 20.06
C ARG A 26 13.00 3.16 18.61
N ILE A 27 11.86 3.73 18.25
CA ILE A 27 11.64 4.29 16.90
C ILE A 27 12.41 5.60 16.76
N ASP A 28 12.31 6.49 17.75
CA ASP A 28 12.99 7.80 17.75
C ASP A 28 14.52 7.68 17.77
N LEU A 29 15.06 6.67 18.45
CA LEU A 29 16.49 6.38 18.49
C LEU A 29 16.98 5.60 17.27
N SER A 30 16.09 5.08 16.42
CA SER A 30 16.48 4.31 15.25
C SER A 30 16.82 5.24 14.09
N SER A 31 18.04 5.12 13.56
CA SER A 31 18.44 5.85 12.34
C SER A 31 17.66 5.41 11.09
N THR A 32 16.97 4.27 11.14
CA THR A 32 16.21 3.73 10.00
C THR A 32 15.03 2.90 10.49
N VAL A 33 13.86 3.10 9.89
CA VAL A 33 12.66 2.29 10.10
C VAL A 33 12.20 1.75 8.75
N HIS A 34 12.05 0.42 8.66
CA HIS A 34 11.56 -0.24 7.45
C HIS A 34 10.06 -0.47 7.59
N ILE A 35 9.31 -0.07 6.56
CA ILE A 35 7.88 -0.32 6.44
C ILE A 35 7.61 -0.96 5.07
N SER A 36 6.49 -1.66 4.95
CA SER A 36 6.09 -2.19 3.63
C SER A 36 5.85 -1.02 2.65
N ALA A 37 6.11 -1.25 1.36
CA ALA A 37 5.92 -0.23 0.32
C ALA A 37 4.49 0.34 0.32
N ILE A 38 3.49 -0.52 0.56
CA ILE A 38 2.07 -0.11 0.65
C ILE A 38 1.86 0.78 1.88
N SER A 39 2.43 0.43 3.03
CA SER A 39 2.31 1.23 4.25
C SER A 39 2.97 2.60 4.07
N GLY A 40 4.14 2.65 3.43
CA GLY A 40 4.80 3.91 3.09
C GLY A 40 3.94 4.79 2.19
N PHE A 41 3.31 4.19 1.17
CA PHE A 41 2.40 4.90 0.28
C PHE A 41 1.14 5.43 1.01
N GLU A 42 0.51 4.62 1.85
CA GLU A 42 -0.69 5.06 2.60
C GLU A 42 -0.36 6.22 3.54
N VAL A 43 0.81 6.19 4.18
CA VAL A 43 1.31 7.30 5.02
C VAL A 43 1.60 8.53 4.16
N SER A 44 2.31 8.39 3.03
CA SER A 44 2.62 9.54 2.17
C SER A 44 1.37 10.20 1.59
N MET A 45 0.36 9.42 1.21
CA MET A 45 -0.96 9.93 0.78
C MET A 45 -1.70 10.69 1.88
N LYS A 46 -1.54 10.29 3.14
CA LYS A 46 -2.21 10.92 4.29
C LYS A 46 -1.50 12.21 4.74
N TYR A 47 -0.18 12.29 4.57
CA TYR A 47 0.67 13.41 5.01
C TYR A 47 1.26 14.21 3.83
N GLN A 48 0.56 14.12 2.69
CA GLN A 48 0.80 14.67 1.36
C GLN A 48 1.46 16.05 1.33
N LYS A 49 2.80 16.11 1.31
CA LYS A 49 3.47 17.35 0.88
C LYS A 49 4.51 17.21 -0.23
N GLU A 50 5.39 16.20 -0.27
CA GLU A 50 6.55 16.33 -1.19
C GLU A 50 7.13 15.05 -1.83
N LEU A 51 6.48 13.89 -1.73
CA LEU A 51 7.05 12.67 -2.35
C LEU A 51 6.38 12.40 -3.71
N GLY A 52 7.17 12.53 -4.77
CA GLY A 52 6.73 12.44 -6.15
C GLY A 52 5.96 11.14 -6.45
N ASP A 53 4.67 11.30 -6.74
CA ASP A 53 3.68 10.24 -7.01
C ASP A 53 4.12 9.18 -8.04
N ARG A 54 5.08 9.49 -8.91
CA ARG A 54 5.53 8.61 -10.00
C ARG A 54 6.47 7.50 -9.56
N GLU A 55 7.21 7.67 -8.46
CA GLU A 55 8.19 6.67 -8.01
C GLU A 55 7.51 5.53 -7.23
N ALA A 56 6.36 5.79 -6.61
CA ALA A 56 5.59 4.79 -5.85
C ALA A 56 4.92 3.72 -6.74
N VAL A 57 4.78 3.96 -8.04
CA VAL A 57 4.03 3.09 -8.95
C VAL A 57 4.70 1.72 -9.11
N GLN A 58 6.02 1.66 -9.26
CA GLN A 58 6.75 0.39 -9.47
C GLN A 58 6.66 -0.56 -8.26
N PRO A 59 6.95 -0.10 -7.02
CA PRO A 59 6.78 -0.93 -5.84
C PRO A 59 5.33 -1.44 -5.66
N LEU A 60 4.33 -0.59 -5.97
CA LEU A 60 2.93 -0.99 -5.89
C LEU A 60 2.58 -2.05 -6.96
N ILE A 61 3.11 -1.95 -8.18
CA ILE A 61 2.95 -2.98 -9.21
C ILE A 61 3.46 -4.34 -8.73
N GLN A 62 4.64 -4.38 -8.11
CA GLN A 62 5.18 -5.62 -7.54
C GLN A 62 4.28 -6.17 -6.43
N ALA A 63 3.78 -5.28 -5.57
CA ALA A 63 2.94 -5.66 -4.44
C ALA A 63 1.59 -6.28 -4.86
N VAL A 64 1.08 -5.98 -6.07
CA VAL A 64 -0.13 -6.62 -6.64
C VAL A 64 0.09 -8.11 -6.94
N SER A 65 1.32 -8.58 -7.14
CA SER A 65 1.59 -9.99 -7.51
C SER A 65 2.03 -10.86 -6.33
N ASP A 66 2.88 -10.32 -5.44
CA ASP A 66 3.66 -11.14 -4.50
C ASP A 66 3.27 -11.01 -3.02
N SER A 67 2.19 -10.28 -2.72
CA SER A 67 1.78 -9.99 -1.34
C SER A 67 0.58 -10.84 -0.87
N SER A 68 0.24 -10.72 0.42
CA SER A 68 -1.01 -11.29 0.97
C SER A 68 -2.25 -10.76 0.24
N GLN A 69 -3.38 -11.47 0.29
CA GLN A 69 -4.62 -11.02 -0.38
C GLN A 69 -5.07 -9.61 0.06
N TYR A 70 -4.80 -9.25 1.32
CA TYR A 70 -5.12 -7.94 1.88
C TYR A 70 -4.22 -6.86 1.28
N ASP A 71 -2.93 -7.15 1.16
CA ASP A 71 -1.93 -6.24 0.62
C ASP A 71 -2.08 -6.08 -0.90
N ARG A 72 -2.36 -7.15 -1.65
CA ARG A 72 -2.67 -7.07 -3.08
C ARG A 72 -3.86 -6.15 -3.33
N ARG A 73 -4.94 -6.30 -2.55
CA ARG A 73 -6.12 -5.44 -2.64
C ARG A 73 -5.80 -3.97 -2.33
N ARG A 74 -4.95 -3.71 -1.34
CA ARG A 74 -4.48 -2.35 -1.01
C ARG A 74 -3.62 -1.76 -2.11
N ALA A 75 -2.71 -2.55 -2.69
CA ALA A 75 -1.88 -2.13 -3.81
C ALA A 75 -2.73 -1.75 -5.03
N VAL A 76 -3.76 -2.55 -5.35
CA VAL A 76 -4.73 -2.21 -6.39
C VAL A 76 -5.43 -0.87 -6.11
N ALA A 77 -5.90 -0.66 -4.88
CA ALA A 77 -6.58 0.59 -4.51
C ALA A 77 -5.63 1.81 -4.53
N ALA A 78 -4.35 1.60 -4.19
CA ALA A 78 -3.31 2.63 -4.28
C ALA A 78 -3.03 3.01 -5.75
N LEU A 79 -2.90 2.03 -6.64
CA LEU A 79 -2.72 2.24 -8.08
C LEU A 79 -3.94 2.93 -8.71
N GLU A 80 -5.17 2.58 -8.30
CA GLU A 80 -6.41 3.26 -8.71
C GLU A 80 -6.39 4.77 -8.35
N LYS A 81 -5.83 5.12 -7.19
CA LYS A 81 -5.73 6.52 -6.73
C LYS A 81 -4.64 7.28 -7.47
N LEU A 82 -3.50 6.64 -7.73
CA LEU A 82 -2.41 7.23 -8.49
C LEU A 82 -2.79 7.49 -9.95
N GLY A 83 -3.67 6.67 -10.53
CA GLY A 83 -4.15 6.86 -11.91
C GLY A 83 -3.06 6.67 -12.97
N ASP A 84 -1.91 6.09 -12.59
CA ASP A 84 -0.81 5.86 -13.52
C ASP A 84 -1.08 4.62 -14.39
N LYS A 85 -1.22 4.84 -15.69
CA LYS A 85 -1.53 3.79 -16.68
C LYS A 85 -0.47 2.70 -16.79
N ARG A 86 0.74 2.90 -16.24
CA ARG A 86 1.75 1.83 -16.12
C ARG A 86 1.26 0.64 -15.30
N ALA A 87 0.22 0.82 -14.46
CA ALA A 87 -0.39 -0.24 -13.68
C ALA A 87 -1.34 -1.16 -14.47
N ILE A 88 -1.80 -0.76 -15.67
CA ILE A 88 -2.82 -1.50 -16.42
C ILE A 88 -2.46 -2.99 -16.61
N PRO A 89 -1.25 -3.37 -17.04
CA PRO A 89 -0.92 -4.79 -17.27
C PRO A 89 -1.05 -5.66 -16.01
N VAL A 90 -0.63 -5.15 -14.85
CA VAL A 90 -0.71 -5.92 -13.60
C VAL A 90 -2.15 -5.98 -13.08
N LEU A 91 -2.93 -4.91 -13.28
CA LEU A 91 -4.34 -4.87 -12.91
C LEU A 91 -5.17 -5.81 -13.79
N SER A 92 -4.91 -5.91 -15.09
CA SER A 92 -5.57 -6.88 -15.98
C SER A 92 -5.32 -8.31 -15.52
N LYS A 93 -4.06 -8.66 -15.26
CA LYS A 93 -3.70 -9.98 -14.73
C LYS A 93 -4.39 -10.29 -13.41
N ALA A 94 -4.44 -9.31 -12.49
CA ALA A 94 -5.11 -9.47 -11.20
C ALA A 94 -6.62 -9.62 -11.35
N ALA A 95 -7.26 -8.88 -12.26
CA ALA A 95 -8.70 -9.00 -12.54
C ALA A 95 -9.07 -10.39 -13.08
N GLU A 96 -8.22 -10.95 -13.95
CA GLU A 96 -8.46 -12.24 -14.61
C GLU A 96 -8.18 -13.43 -13.68
N SER A 97 -7.06 -13.39 -12.94
CA SER A 97 -6.45 -14.61 -12.39
C SER A 97 -6.08 -14.54 -10.90
N ASP A 98 -6.35 -13.43 -10.20
CA ASP A 98 -6.07 -13.39 -8.76
C ASP A 98 -6.91 -14.45 -8.02
N ARG A 99 -6.28 -15.12 -7.05
CA ARG A 99 -6.90 -16.18 -6.25
C ARG A 99 -8.06 -15.66 -5.40
N ASP A 100 -8.00 -14.39 -4.97
CA ASP A 100 -9.00 -13.76 -4.12
C ASP A 100 -10.01 -12.95 -4.96
N SER A 101 -11.30 -13.20 -4.77
CA SER A 101 -12.38 -12.54 -5.52
C SER A 101 -12.50 -11.04 -5.25
N LYS A 102 -12.12 -10.59 -4.05
CA LYS A 102 -12.13 -9.15 -3.72
C LYS A 102 -10.99 -8.43 -4.42
N VAL A 103 -9.83 -9.08 -4.60
CA VAL A 103 -8.73 -8.53 -5.41
C VAL A 103 -9.16 -8.43 -6.87
N ARG A 104 -9.76 -9.48 -7.45
CA ARG A 104 -10.28 -9.44 -8.83
C ARG A 104 -11.26 -8.27 -9.04
N ASN A 105 -12.26 -8.15 -8.18
CA ASN A 105 -13.26 -7.07 -8.27
C ASN A 105 -12.64 -5.67 -8.13
N ALA A 106 -11.68 -5.52 -7.22
CA ALA A 106 -10.97 -4.24 -7.05
C ALA A 106 -10.16 -3.91 -8.31
N ALA A 107 -9.52 -4.89 -8.93
CA ALA A 107 -8.71 -4.70 -10.13
C ALA A 107 -9.57 -4.31 -11.34
N THR A 108 -10.73 -4.97 -11.54
CA THR A 108 -11.69 -4.57 -12.58
C THR A 108 -12.18 -3.14 -12.40
N LYS A 109 -12.50 -2.74 -11.15
CA LYS A 109 -12.90 -1.36 -10.86
C LYS A 109 -11.79 -0.37 -11.19
N ALA A 110 -10.55 -0.70 -10.81
CA ALA A 110 -9.40 0.15 -11.09
C ALA A 110 -9.16 0.32 -12.61
N LEU A 111 -9.23 -0.77 -13.38
CA LEU A 111 -9.10 -0.74 -14.84
C LEU A 111 -10.14 0.18 -15.49
N ASN A 112 -11.42 0.02 -15.14
CA ASN A 112 -12.49 0.87 -15.68
C ASN A 112 -12.23 2.37 -15.45
N LYS A 113 -11.57 2.73 -14.34
CA LYS A 113 -11.22 4.12 -14.03
C LYS A 113 -9.97 4.62 -14.76
N LEU A 114 -9.02 3.74 -15.05
CA LEU A 114 -7.77 4.09 -15.75
C LEU A 114 -7.94 4.12 -17.27
N GLU A 115 -8.90 3.35 -17.78
CA GLU A 115 -9.21 3.21 -19.21
C GLU A 115 -10.35 4.14 -19.68
N GLY A 116 -11.25 4.54 -18.78
CA GLY A 116 -12.25 5.59 -19.02
C GLY A 116 -11.67 6.99 -18.96
#